data_AF-A0A8C3VTQ5-F1
#
_entry.id   AF-A0A8C3VTQ5-F1
#
_cell.length_a   1.000
_cell.length_b   1.000
_cell.length_c   1.000
_cell.angle_alpha   90.00
_cell.angle_beta   90.00
_cell.angle_gamma   90.00
#
_symmetry.space_group_name_H-M   'P 1'
#
loop_
_entity.id
_entity.type
_entity.pdbx_description
1 polymer ?
#
loop_
_entity_poly.entity_id
_entity_poly.type
_entity_poly.pdbx_seq_one_letter_code
_entity_poly.pdbx_strand_id
1 'polypeptide(L)'
;MSLPSRPQETVRNSLIDDAKARLKKHDAGSKYSYLSSSKCSILLPLLVKEEKLYLLFTLRSDKGDTLVTPVVGLIDHNFQATPNPDEVKNVFLVPLEYFLHPRFYHQSHVTQPGYCGIVHCFKYTNPEDGVTYCIRGMTAKCALLVALIILGEKPTFEMEFNLSDLIASSEETFLKHYKHATSKL
;
A
#
# COMPACT_ATOMS: atom_id res chain seq x y z
N MET A 1 16.81 5.70 -36.61
CA MET A 1 17.62 4.92 -35.67
C MET A 1 17.26 5.39 -34.27
N SER A 2 16.63 4.56 -33.46
CA SER A 2 16.28 4.85 -32.06
C SER A 2 17.56 4.94 -31.24
N LEU A 3 17.72 6.00 -30.44
CA LEU A 3 18.82 6.12 -29.49
C LEU A 3 18.85 4.86 -28.59
N PRO A 4 20.02 4.28 -28.29
CA PRO A 4 20.11 3.24 -27.27
C PRO A 4 19.62 3.83 -25.94
N SER A 5 18.64 3.18 -25.32
CA SER A 5 18.09 3.58 -24.02
C SER A 5 19.21 3.64 -22.98
N ARG A 6 19.22 4.68 -22.14
CA ARG A 6 20.27 4.84 -21.13
C ARG A 6 20.21 3.66 -20.14
N PRO A 7 21.34 3.15 -19.62
CA PRO A 7 21.35 2.01 -18.69
C PRO A 7 20.37 2.15 -17.51
N GLN A 8 20.19 3.37 -17.00
CA GLN A 8 19.21 3.68 -15.94
C GLN A 8 17.75 3.54 -16.38
N GLU A 9 17.40 3.86 -17.62
CA GLU A 9 16.05 3.63 -18.15
C GLU A 9 15.76 2.14 -18.29
N THR A 10 16.75 1.36 -18.69
CA THR A 10 16.63 -0.11 -18.84
C THR A 10 16.37 -0.78 -17.49
N VAL A 11 17.13 -0.43 -16.45
CA VAL A 11 16.93 -0.95 -15.08
C VAL A 11 15.55 -0.54 -14.56
N ARG A 12 15.17 0.73 -14.73
CA ARG A 12 13.86 1.24 -14.32
C ARG A 12 12.71 0.48 -14.98
N ASN A 13 12.75 0.31 -16.29
CA ASN A 13 11.68 -0.36 -17.02
C ASN A 13 11.55 -1.82 -16.58
N SER A 14 12.67 -2.52 -16.33
CA SER A 14 12.67 -3.87 -15.75
C SER A 14 11.99 -3.92 -14.38
N LEU A 15 12.30 -2.99 -13.47
CA LEU A 15 11.67 -2.93 -12.14
C LEU A 15 10.16 -2.72 -12.22
N ILE A 16 9.72 -1.86 -13.14
CA ILE A 16 8.30 -1.58 -13.38
C ILE A 16 7.60 -2.82 -13.96
N ASP A 17 8.21 -3.47 -14.95
CA ASP A 17 7.65 -4.66 -15.60
C ASP A 17 7.55 -5.84 -14.63
N ASP A 18 8.57 -6.05 -13.80
CA ASP A 18 8.58 -7.08 -12.75
C ASP A 18 7.50 -6.82 -11.69
N ALA A 19 7.40 -5.57 -11.22
CA ALA A 19 6.35 -5.17 -10.28
C ALA A 19 4.96 -5.41 -10.88
N LYS A 20 4.75 -5.02 -12.15
CA LYS A 20 3.49 -5.21 -12.87
C LYS A 20 3.15 -6.70 -13.02
N ALA A 21 4.13 -7.52 -13.38
CA ALA A 21 3.95 -8.97 -13.55
C ALA A 21 3.54 -9.65 -12.23
N ARG A 22 4.13 -9.23 -11.10
CA ARG A 22 3.76 -9.72 -9.77
C ARG A 22 2.36 -9.25 -9.37
N LEU A 23 2.08 -7.95 -9.48
CA LEU A 23 0.78 -7.36 -9.14
C LEU A 23 -0.39 -7.97 -9.92
N LYS A 24 -0.19 -8.27 -11.21
CA LYS A 24 -1.24 -8.86 -12.06
C LYS A 24 -1.78 -10.19 -11.54
N LYS A 25 -0.97 -10.95 -10.80
CA LYS A 25 -1.40 -12.23 -10.18
C LYS A 25 -2.40 -12.02 -9.03
N HIS A 26 -2.45 -10.82 -8.47
CA HIS A 26 -3.27 -10.45 -7.33
C HIS A 26 -4.39 -9.45 -7.69
N ASP A 27 -4.64 -9.24 -8.99
CA ASP A 27 -5.70 -8.35 -9.45
C ASP A 27 -7.07 -9.03 -9.27
N ALA A 28 -7.82 -8.57 -8.27
CA ALA A 28 -9.19 -9.01 -8.01
C ALA A 28 -10.24 -8.29 -8.88
N GLY A 29 -9.82 -7.30 -9.68
CA GLY A 29 -10.70 -6.50 -10.54
C GLY A 29 -11.87 -5.90 -9.77
N SER A 30 -13.07 -6.00 -10.35
CA SER A 30 -14.31 -5.48 -9.77
C SER A 30 -15.11 -6.51 -8.97
N LYS A 31 -14.50 -7.66 -8.60
CA LYS A 31 -15.18 -8.82 -7.97
C LYS A 31 -16.00 -8.45 -6.73
N TYR A 32 -15.61 -7.44 -5.97
CA TYR A 32 -16.30 -7.04 -4.72
C TYR A 32 -17.04 -5.72 -4.81
N SER A 33 -17.07 -5.12 -6.00
CA SER A 33 -17.64 -3.79 -6.20
C SER A 33 -19.15 -3.73 -5.92
N TYR A 34 -19.88 -4.85 -5.90
CA TYR A 34 -21.32 -4.87 -5.62
C TYR A 34 -21.68 -4.90 -4.12
N LEU A 35 -20.70 -5.07 -3.22
CA LEU A 35 -20.96 -5.33 -1.80
C LEU A 35 -21.36 -4.10 -0.96
N SER A 36 -21.20 -2.89 -1.48
CA SER A 36 -21.60 -1.66 -0.77
C SER A 36 -22.10 -0.61 -1.75
N SER A 37 -23.09 0.18 -1.35
CA SER A 37 -23.52 1.37 -2.09
C SER A 37 -22.60 2.58 -1.82
N SER A 38 -22.02 2.68 -0.61
CA SER A 38 -20.98 3.65 -0.27
C SER A 38 -19.60 3.08 -0.60
N LYS A 39 -18.93 3.66 -1.60
CA LYS A 39 -17.62 3.21 -2.10
C LYS A 39 -16.63 4.36 -2.13
N CYS A 40 -15.40 4.08 -1.73
CA CYS A 40 -14.27 4.95 -2.01
C CYS A 40 -13.13 4.14 -2.62
N SER A 41 -12.40 4.74 -3.55
CA SER A 41 -11.17 4.16 -4.09
C SER A 41 -9.97 4.92 -3.58
N ILE A 42 -8.90 4.21 -3.27
CA ILE A 42 -7.61 4.81 -2.94
C ILE A 42 -6.59 4.39 -3.99
N LEU A 43 -5.78 5.34 -4.43
CA LEU A 43 -4.62 5.07 -5.28
C LEU A 43 -3.41 4.79 -4.39
N LEU A 44 -2.69 3.71 -4.69
CA LEU A 44 -1.37 3.37 -4.14
C LEU A 44 -0.34 3.68 -5.24
N PRO A 45 0.23 4.90 -5.28
CA PRO A 45 1.05 5.34 -6.39
C PRO A 45 2.49 4.85 -6.17
N LEU A 46 2.93 3.94 -7.03
CA LEU A 46 4.28 3.40 -7.09
C LEU A 46 5.10 4.16 -8.12
N LEU A 47 6.30 4.57 -7.75
CA LEU A 47 7.27 5.15 -8.67
C LEU A 47 8.67 4.59 -8.42
N VAL A 48 9.53 4.69 -9.43
CA VAL A 48 10.94 4.36 -9.30
C VAL A 48 11.75 5.64 -9.13
N LYS A 49 12.49 5.74 -8.04
CA LYS A 49 13.46 6.82 -7.75
C LYS A 49 14.75 6.16 -7.28
N GLU A 50 15.91 6.61 -7.77
CA GLU A 50 17.21 6.07 -7.35
C GLU A 50 17.27 4.53 -7.41
N GLU A 51 16.75 3.94 -8.48
CA GLU A 51 16.72 2.48 -8.72
C GLU A 51 15.95 1.66 -7.67
N LYS A 52 15.13 2.32 -6.85
CA LYS A 52 14.23 1.69 -5.87
C LYS A 52 12.78 2.08 -6.10
N LEU A 53 11.86 1.23 -5.66
CA LEU A 53 10.42 1.52 -5.67
C LEU A 53 10.02 2.30 -4.43
N TYR A 54 9.17 3.31 -4.62
CA TYR A 54 8.63 4.15 -3.56
C TYR A 54 7.11 4.21 -3.66
N LEU A 55 6.44 4.28 -2.50
CA LEU A 55 5.03 4.65 -2.41
C LEU A 55 4.89 6.13 -2.08
N LEU A 56 4.00 6.81 -2.80
CA LEU A 56 3.63 8.20 -2.55
C LEU A 56 2.42 8.26 -1.62
N PHE A 57 2.51 9.06 -0.54
CA PHE A 57 1.45 9.20 0.46
C PHE A 57 0.93 10.64 0.54
N THR A 58 -0.31 10.77 1.00
CA THR A 58 -0.94 12.05 1.37
C THR A 58 -1.46 11.98 2.79
N LEU A 59 -1.54 13.12 3.48
CA LEU A 59 -2.09 13.25 4.84
C LEU A 59 -3.45 13.95 4.80
N ARG A 60 -4.50 13.30 5.34
CA ARG A 60 -5.92 13.75 5.28
C ARG A 60 -6.67 13.49 6.60
N SER A 61 -7.88 14.04 6.77
CA SER A 61 -8.75 13.85 7.96
C SER A 61 -9.75 12.69 7.80
N ASP A 62 -10.18 12.09 8.92
CA ASP A 62 -11.03 10.88 8.98
C ASP A 62 -12.46 11.05 8.41
N LYS A 63 -12.95 10.00 7.74
CA LYS A 63 -14.38 9.74 7.48
C LYS A 63 -14.69 8.23 7.58
N GLY A 64 -15.88 7.91 8.10
CA GLY A 64 -16.30 6.61 8.65
C GLY A 64 -16.64 5.48 7.67
N ASP A 65 -17.60 4.63 8.05
CA ASP A 65 -17.92 3.31 7.48
C ASP A 65 -18.12 3.30 5.96
N THR A 66 -17.05 2.96 5.22
CA THR A 66 -17.05 2.93 3.75
C THR A 66 -16.22 1.75 3.25
N LEU A 67 -16.68 1.09 2.19
CA LEU A 67 -15.90 0.08 1.49
C LEU A 67 -14.78 0.76 0.68
N VAL A 68 -13.53 0.42 1.00
CA VAL A 68 -12.34 0.95 0.33
C VAL A 68 -11.87 -0.04 -0.75
N THR A 69 -11.72 0.41 -1.99
CA THR A 69 -11.08 -0.36 -3.08
C THR A 69 -9.68 0.21 -3.37
N PRO A 70 -8.60 -0.46 -2.95
CA PRO A 70 -7.24 -0.03 -3.29
C PRO A 70 -6.91 -0.35 -4.75
N VAL A 71 -6.30 0.61 -5.44
CA VAL A 71 -5.81 0.48 -6.82
C VAL A 71 -4.34 0.85 -6.84
N VAL A 72 -3.50 -0.02 -7.40
CA VAL A 72 -2.05 0.27 -7.54
C VAL A 72 -1.80 0.95 -8.87
N GLY A 73 -1.17 2.13 -8.85
CA GLY A 73 -0.83 2.90 -10.05
C GLY A 73 0.67 3.04 -10.22
N LEU A 74 1.16 2.86 -11.44
CA LEU A 74 2.56 3.11 -11.78
C LEU A 74 2.68 4.54 -12.29
N ILE A 75 3.51 5.35 -11.62
CA ILE A 75 3.67 6.78 -11.89
C ILE A 75 4.92 7.01 -12.74
N ASP A 76 4.80 7.88 -13.73
CA ASP A 76 5.93 8.27 -14.57
C ASP A 76 6.99 9.01 -13.75
N HIS A 77 8.25 8.75 -14.05
CA HIS A 77 9.40 9.37 -13.38
C HIS A 77 9.48 10.91 -13.49
N ASN A 78 8.87 11.51 -14.51
CA ASN A 78 8.84 12.97 -14.67
C ASN A 78 7.68 13.62 -13.91
N PHE A 79 6.83 12.82 -13.26
CA PHE A 79 5.73 13.35 -12.46
C PHE A 79 6.26 14.18 -11.30
N GLN A 80 5.69 15.39 -11.15
CA GLN A 80 5.94 16.28 -10.04
C GLN A 80 4.63 16.52 -9.29
N ALA A 81 4.60 16.14 -8.01
CA ALA A 81 3.41 16.32 -7.19
C ALA A 81 3.15 17.81 -6.94
N THR A 82 1.95 18.28 -7.30
CA THR A 82 1.49 19.65 -7.02
C THR A 82 0.34 19.56 -6.03
N PRO A 83 0.58 19.62 -4.71
CA PRO A 83 -0.46 19.40 -3.70
C PRO A 83 -1.51 20.52 -3.73
N ASN A 84 -2.79 20.14 -3.68
CA ASN A 84 -3.88 21.08 -3.42
C ASN A 84 -3.93 21.40 -1.92
N PRO A 85 -3.63 22.65 -1.49
CA PRO A 85 -3.57 23.00 -0.07
C PRO A 85 -4.92 22.89 0.66
N ASP A 86 -6.04 22.92 -0.08
CA ASP A 86 -7.38 22.80 0.52
C ASP A 86 -7.66 21.39 1.07
N GLU A 87 -6.97 20.36 0.56
CA GLU A 87 -7.20 18.96 0.91
C GLU A 87 -5.93 18.26 1.43
N VAL A 88 -4.76 18.60 0.88
CA VAL A 88 -3.51 17.87 1.10
C VAL A 88 -2.49 18.78 1.74
N LYS A 89 -2.20 18.51 3.02
CA LYS A 89 -1.19 19.26 3.78
C LYS A 89 0.23 19.03 3.26
N ASN A 90 0.56 17.79 2.90
CA ASN A 90 1.90 17.42 2.43
C ASN A 90 1.88 16.14 1.59
N VAL A 91 2.91 15.96 0.76
CA VAL A 91 3.19 14.78 -0.05
C VAL A 91 4.61 14.31 0.23
N PHE A 92 4.79 13.02 0.48
CA PHE A 92 6.10 12.45 0.77
C PHE A 92 6.21 11.03 0.20
N LEU A 93 7.46 10.59 0.02
CA LEU A 93 7.80 9.27 -0.51
C LEU A 93 8.40 8.38 0.59
N VAL A 94 8.09 7.09 0.53
CA VAL A 94 8.71 6.08 1.40
C VAL A 94 9.22 4.92 0.55
N PRO A 95 10.49 4.48 0.73
CA PRO A 95 11.02 3.31 0.04
C PRO A 95 10.15 2.08 0.34
N LEU A 96 9.82 1.29 -0.67
CA LEU A 96 8.94 0.12 -0.52
C LEU A 96 9.55 -0.92 0.44
N GLU A 97 10.87 -1.09 0.40
CA GLU A 97 11.64 -1.96 1.29
C GLU A 97 11.47 -1.60 2.79
N TYR A 98 11.16 -0.33 3.10
CA TYR A 98 10.99 0.14 4.47
C TYR A 98 9.82 -0.56 5.17
N PHE A 99 8.79 -0.97 4.42
CA PHE A 99 7.64 -1.67 5.00
C PHE A 99 7.94 -3.13 5.37
N LEU A 100 9.04 -3.70 4.86
CA LEU A 100 9.49 -5.04 5.24
C LEU A 100 10.59 -5.00 6.31
N HIS A 101 11.45 -3.99 6.22
CA HIS A 101 12.61 -3.80 7.10
C HIS A 101 12.61 -2.40 7.74
N PRO A 102 11.60 -2.06 8.56
CA PRO A 102 11.48 -0.73 9.13
C PRO A 102 12.51 -0.49 10.23
N ARG A 103 13.03 0.75 10.29
CA ARG A 103 13.88 1.18 11.40
C ARG A 103 13.07 1.44 12.67
N PHE A 104 11.89 2.05 12.53
CA PHE A 104 10.97 2.31 13.63
C PHE A 104 9.59 1.77 13.31
N TYR A 105 9.24 0.68 14.00
CA TYR A 105 7.98 -0.02 13.85
C TYR A 105 7.42 -0.40 15.21
N HIS A 106 6.11 -0.24 15.36
CA HIS A 106 5.37 -0.85 16.46
C HIS A 106 4.08 -1.46 15.92
N GLN A 107 3.59 -2.46 16.63
CA GLN A 107 2.28 -3.05 16.35
C GLN A 107 1.44 -3.07 17.62
N SER A 108 0.13 -2.98 17.43
CA SER A 108 -0.84 -3.19 18.51
C SER A 108 -1.88 -4.19 18.04
N HIS A 109 -2.23 -5.13 18.90
CA HIS A 109 -3.30 -6.06 18.65
C HIS A 109 -4.62 -5.38 19.00
N VAL A 110 -5.58 -5.46 18.09
CA VAL A 110 -6.95 -5.00 18.32
C VAL A 110 -7.84 -6.22 18.33
N THR A 111 -8.50 -6.43 19.47
CA THR A 111 -9.52 -7.46 19.62
C THR A 111 -10.87 -6.78 19.72
N GLN A 112 -11.77 -7.12 18.79
CA GLN A 112 -13.19 -6.78 18.84
C GLN A 112 -13.99 -8.09 18.82
N PRO A 113 -15.28 -8.09 19.19
CA PRO A 113 -16.11 -9.29 19.06
C PRO A 113 -16.02 -9.84 17.63
N GLY A 114 -15.60 -11.10 17.49
CA GLY A 114 -15.42 -11.76 16.18
C GLY A 114 -14.18 -11.34 15.37
N TYR A 115 -13.31 -10.48 15.90
CA TYR A 115 -12.13 -9.96 15.20
C TYR A 115 -10.90 -9.87 16.10
N CYS A 116 -9.80 -10.47 15.65
CA CYS A 116 -8.47 -10.16 16.14
C CYS A 116 -7.63 -9.76 14.93
N GLY A 117 -6.98 -8.60 14.97
CA GLY A 117 -6.08 -8.19 13.92
C GLY A 117 -4.99 -7.26 14.40
N ILE A 118 -4.01 -7.04 13.53
CA ILE A 118 -2.83 -6.25 13.84
C ILE A 118 -3.00 -4.86 13.27
N VAL A 119 -2.77 -3.84 14.09
CA VAL A 119 -2.62 -2.46 13.63
C VAL A 119 -1.14 -2.16 13.54
N HIS A 120 -0.64 -2.14 12.30
CA HIS A 120 0.74 -1.77 12.00
C HIS A 120 0.94 -0.26 12.13
N CYS A 121 2.09 0.14 12.69
CA CYS A 121 2.55 1.52 12.71
C CYS A 121 4.01 1.63 12.30
N PHE A 122 4.23 2.30 11.18
CA PHE A 122 5.54 2.63 10.67
C PHE A 122 5.82 4.11 10.92
N LYS A 123 6.97 4.42 11.53
CA LYS A 123 7.45 5.80 11.66
C LYS A 123 8.61 5.99 10.72
N TYR A 124 8.45 6.80 9.68
CA TYR A 124 9.48 7.07 8.68
C TYR A 124 9.95 8.52 8.80
N THR A 125 11.26 8.72 8.96
CA THR A 125 11.84 10.06 8.91
C THR A 125 12.40 10.28 7.52
N ASN A 126 11.84 11.24 6.80
CA ASN A 126 12.32 11.57 5.46
C ASN A 126 13.71 12.23 5.58
N PRO A 127 14.74 11.67 4.91
CA PRO A 127 16.09 12.21 4.98
C PRO A 127 16.22 13.58 4.32
N GLU A 128 15.32 13.95 3.41
CA GLU A 128 15.39 15.23 2.67
C GLU A 128 14.92 16.43 3.51
N ASP A 129 13.85 16.28 4.30
CA ASP A 129 13.24 17.36 5.08
C ASP A 129 13.39 17.18 6.61
N GLY A 130 13.85 16.01 7.07
CA GLY A 130 13.98 15.66 8.48
C GLY A 130 12.66 15.38 9.21
N VAL A 131 11.52 15.39 8.51
CA VAL A 131 10.20 15.22 9.11
C VAL A 131 9.88 13.75 9.32
N THR A 132 9.36 13.41 10.50
CA THR A 132 8.88 12.05 10.82
C THR A 132 7.39 11.92 10.53
N TYR A 133 7.06 11.01 9.62
CA TYR A 133 5.70 10.64 9.24
C TYR A 133 5.28 9.33 9.92
N CYS A 134 4.04 9.28 10.38
CA CYS A 134 3.46 8.11 11.03
C CYS A 134 2.41 7.47 10.10
N ILE A 135 2.68 6.26 9.62
CA ILE A 135 1.83 5.52 8.68
C ILE A 135 1.20 4.37 9.44
N ARG A 136 -0.14 4.35 9.53
CA ARG A 136 -0.90 3.42 10.38
C ARG A 136 -2.15 2.86 9.72
N GLY A 137 -2.75 1.86 10.36
CA GLY A 137 -4.09 1.37 10.02
C GLY A 137 -4.16 0.77 8.62
N MET A 138 -5.24 1.07 7.89
CA MET A 138 -5.47 0.52 6.54
C MET A 138 -4.37 0.92 5.56
N THR A 139 -3.90 2.17 5.63
CA THR A 139 -2.81 2.67 4.79
C THR A 139 -1.53 1.85 4.99
N ALA A 140 -1.18 1.55 6.24
CA ALA A 140 -0.03 0.70 6.56
C ALA A 140 -0.20 -0.73 6.06
N LYS A 141 -1.40 -1.31 6.20
CA LYS A 141 -1.72 -2.65 5.69
C LYS A 141 -1.57 -2.74 4.18
N CYS A 142 -2.11 -1.77 3.44
CA CYS A 142 -1.98 -1.71 1.98
C CYS A 142 -0.52 -1.58 1.55
N ALA A 143 0.26 -0.71 2.19
CA ALA A 143 1.68 -0.53 1.87
C ALA A 143 2.50 -1.81 2.12
N LEU A 144 2.27 -2.47 3.26
CA LEU A 144 2.88 -3.76 3.58
C LEU A 144 2.50 -4.83 2.55
N LEU A 145 1.22 -4.96 2.21
CA LEU A 145 0.75 -5.94 1.23
C LEU A 145 1.41 -5.76 -0.14
N VAL A 146 1.50 -4.51 -0.62
CA VAL A 146 2.17 -4.18 -1.89
C VAL A 146 3.66 -4.54 -1.82
N ALA A 147 4.33 -4.24 -0.71
CA ALA A 147 5.73 -4.59 -0.52
C ALA A 147 5.95 -6.12 -0.55
N LEU A 148 5.09 -6.89 0.09
CA LEU A 148 5.15 -8.36 0.08
C LEU A 148 4.97 -8.93 -1.33
N ILE A 149 3.98 -8.44 -2.08
CA ILE A 149 3.71 -8.91 -3.44
C ILE A 149 4.89 -8.60 -4.36
N ILE A 150 5.40 -7.38 -4.31
CA ILE A 150 6.41 -6.91 -5.26
C ILE A 150 7.79 -7.42 -4.91
N LEU A 151 8.20 -7.36 -3.65
CA LEU A 151 9.56 -7.76 -3.25
C LEU A 151 9.65 -9.28 -3.03
N GLY A 152 8.58 -9.92 -2.55
CA GLY A 152 8.56 -11.35 -2.29
C GLY A 152 9.40 -11.77 -1.08
N GLU A 153 9.72 -10.80 -0.20
CA GLU A 153 10.54 -11.01 0.99
C GLU A 153 9.66 -11.06 2.25
N LYS A 154 10.15 -11.74 3.29
CA LYS A 154 9.49 -11.78 4.60
C LYS A 154 9.91 -10.55 5.43
N PRO A 155 8.98 -9.89 6.13
CA PRO A 155 9.31 -8.77 6.99
C PRO A 155 10.03 -9.24 8.25
N THR A 156 10.65 -8.29 8.97
CA THR A 156 11.36 -8.54 10.23
C THR A 156 10.46 -8.66 11.46
N PHE A 157 9.14 -8.65 11.27
CA PHE A 157 8.13 -8.60 12.32
C PHE A 157 6.96 -9.55 12.01
N GLU A 158 6.11 -9.81 13.00
CA GLU A 158 4.93 -10.67 12.83
C GLU A 158 3.85 -10.02 11.96
N MET A 159 3.22 -10.82 11.11
CA MET A 159 2.24 -10.36 10.14
C MET A 159 0.98 -11.22 10.16
N GLU A 160 -0.14 -10.62 9.77
CA GLU A 160 -1.45 -11.29 9.68
C GLU A 160 -1.66 -12.01 8.34
N PHE A 161 -0.78 -11.80 7.36
CA PHE A 161 -0.89 -12.37 6.02
C PHE A 161 -0.32 -13.78 5.96
N ASN A 162 -1.05 -14.71 5.33
CA ASN A 162 -0.47 -15.99 4.95
C ASN A 162 0.27 -15.85 3.62
N LEU A 163 1.60 -15.92 3.66
CA LEU A 163 2.46 -15.79 2.48
C LEU A 163 2.35 -16.95 1.49
N SER A 164 1.92 -18.15 1.93
CA SER A 164 1.69 -19.27 1.00
C SER A 164 0.45 -19.04 0.14
N ASP A 165 -0.56 -18.34 0.69
CA ASP A 165 -1.89 -18.20 0.11
C ASP A 165 -2.45 -16.78 0.32
N LEU A 166 -1.68 -15.79 -0.15
CA LEU A 166 -1.94 -14.38 0.14
C LEU A 166 -3.34 -13.92 -0.31
N ILE A 167 -3.81 -14.37 -1.47
CA ILE A 167 -5.14 -14.02 -1.99
C ILE A 167 -6.23 -14.66 -1.15
N ALA A 168 -6.20 -15.99 -1.00
CA ALA A 168 -7.27 -16.71 -0.32
C ALA A 168 -7.43 -16.28 1.15
N SER A 169 -6.31 -16.11 1.87
CA SER A 169 -6.34 -15.64 3.25
C SER A 169 -6.84 -14.20 3.39
N SER A 170 -6.48 -13.32 2.44
CA SER A 170 -6.98 -11.94 2.40
C SER A 170 -8.48 -11.87 2.06
N GLU A 171 -8.95 -12.68 1.10
CA GLU A 171 -10.37 -12.78 0.74
C GLU A 171 -11.20 -13.32 1.91
N GLU A 172 -10.75 -14.38 2.57
CA GLU A 172 -11.43 -14.95 3.72
C GLU A 172 -11.54 -13.93 4.85
N THR A 173 -10.43 -13.24 5.14
CA THR A 173 -10.40 -12.18 6.15
C THR A 173 -11.39 -11.07 5.79
N PHE A 174 -11.36 -10.56 4.56
CA PHE A 174 -12.30 -9.55 4.07
C PHE A 174 -13.76 -9.98 4.22
N LEU A 175 -14.10 -11.20 3.78
CA LEU A 175 -15.47 -11.72 3.85
C LEU A 175 -15.95 -11.93 5.29
N LYS A 176 -15.08 -12.35 6.21
CA LYS A 176 -15.39 -12.42 7.64
C LYS A 176 -15.74 -11.04 8.20
N HIS A 177 -14.94 -10.01 7.87
CA HIS A 177 -15.20 -8.64 8.30
C HIS A 177 -16.52 -8.10 7.73
N TYR A 178 -16.75 -8.32 6.44
CA TYR A 178 -17.97 -7.86 5.76
C TYR A 178 -19.24 -8.50 6.37
N LYS A 179 -19.23 -9.82 6.61
CA LYS A 179 -20.36 -10.52 7.26
C LYS A 179 -20.62 -9.99 8.67
N HIS A 180 -19.57 -9.75 9.45
CA HIS A 180 -19.72 -9.23 10.80
C HIS A 180 -20.26 -7.78 10.81
N ALA A 181 -19.75 -6.92 9.93
CA ALA A 181 -20.24 -5.54 9.80
C ALA A 181 -21.71 -5.48 9.38
N THR A 182 -22.12 -6.32 8.42
CA THR A 182 -23.52 -6.37 7.94
C THR A 182 -24.46 -7.07 8.93
N SER A 183 -23.99 -7.98 9.78
CA SER A 183 -24.82 -8.61 10.82
C SER A 183 -25.22 -7.69 11.98
N LYS A 184 -24.60 -6.50 12.07
CA LYS A 184 -24.88 -5.49 13.10
C LYS A 184 -25.76 -4.34 12.60
N LEU A 185 -26.13 -4.34 11.32
CA LEU A 185 -27.15 -3.48 10.71
C LEU A 185 -28.52 -4.14 10.80
#